data_AF-A0A416P1Y4-F1
#
_entry.id   AF-A0A416P1Y4-F1
#
_cell.length_a   1.000
_cell.length_b   1.000
_cell.length_c   1.000
_cell.angle_alpha   90.00
_cell.angle_beta   90.00
_cell.angle_gamma   90.00
#
_symmetry.space_group_name_H-M   'P 1'
#
loop_
_entity.id
_entity.type
_entity.pdbx_description
1 polymer ?
#
loop_
_entity_poly.entity_id
_entity_poly.type
_entity_poly.pdbx_seq_one_letter_code
_entity_poly.pdbx_strand_id
1 'polypeptide(L)'
;MKINSITVGGFKNLNTTKLELDNICAIISPNNYGKSNLLEAIDFGFDFIHESRKGRKSMMGWVRGIPLCLALENSEYRFEIEFEDEELGEYKYVRYGFSFKWHRDDEKGDCITDEWIETRENTSVRYTSYLKRKEGKYRKSKSTTAYRKIELDGLQLAIDVLGLIEDIEIVNVINAIQKIAFRVCSSLDLRDRYQPSPLEYIEDEEDSIRFDDTDVPKALQRLKNKAPELYELFEESLSIMFPEFTSINLNEYTLTDQNVERQMMVTVADKKLSEEEIEKEIPFKLREHIYRLFVKCDYMNQPLSMANMSTGTKRVIWLLANAYIANYMEAGIVGIEEIETSIHPKMMRQLLEIITEALGNAPLIISSHSPYLVQYLKLDKIYIGVPNNRGVAEFRRIQKNKMKVIISNARDMGLSVGEYLFELLSGDSDSYETLESLLEVLDS
;
A
#
# COMPACT_ATOMS: atom_id res chain seq x y z
N MET A 1 -6.47 6.22 15.02
CA MET A 1 -6.08 6.95 13.80
C MET A 1 -6.90 6.56 12.57
N LYS A 2 -7.38 7.54 11.79
CA LYS A 2 -8.06 7.38 10.49
C LYS A 2 -7.39 8.27 9.43
N ILE A 3 -6.97 7.70 8.31
CA ILE A 3 -6.40 8.47 7.19
C ILE A 3 -7.53 9.03 6.31
N ASN A 4 -7.51 10.34 6.06
CA ASN A 4 -8.56 11.08 5.34
C ASN A 4 -8.19 11.33 3.87
N SER A 5 -6.93 11.61 3.57
CA SER A 5 -6.50 11.78 2.18
C SER A 5 -5.01 11.60 2.01
N ILE A 6 -4.61 11.20 0.80
CA ILE A 6 -3.21 11.17 0.36
C ILE A 6 -3.09 11.99 -0.92
N THR A 7 -2.09 12.85 -1.00
CA THR A 7 -1.73 13.57 -2.22
C THR A 7 -0.35 13.13 -2.66
N VAL A 8 -0.19 12.73 -3.92
CA VAL A 8 1.11 12.38 -4.48
C VAL A 8 1.26 12.91 -5.91
N GLY A 9 2.48 13.27 -6.32
CA GLY A 9 2.76 13.73 -7.68
C GLY A 9 4.25 13.85 -7.97
N GLY A 10 4.58 14.08 -9.24
CA GLY A 10 5.97 14.22 -9.68
C GLY A 10 6.76 12.91 -9.61
N PHE A 11 6.08 11.79 -9.89
CA PHE A 11 6.65 10.45 -9.90
C PHE A 11 6.32 9.75 -11.23
N LYS A 12 7.31 9.28 -11.97
CA LYS A 12 7.14 8.74 -13.34
C LYS A 12 6.30 9.68 -14.20
N ASN A 13 5.13 9.25 -14.68
CA ASN A 13 4.23 10.10 -15.45
C ASN A 13 3.10 10.73 -14.62
N LEU A 14 3.11 10.61 -13.29
CA LEU A 14 2.00 10.99 -12.41
C LEU A 14 1.94 12.49 -12.12
N ASN A 15 0.84 13.14 -12.54
CA ASN A 15 0.49 14.48 -12.06
C ASN A 15 0.05 14.45 -10.60
N THR A 16 0.11 15.59 -9.92
CA THR A 16 -0.41 15.71 -8.57
C THR A 16 -1.87 15.25 -8.49
N THR A 17 -2.08 14.19 -7.73
CA THR A 17 -3.36 13.52 -7.54
C THR A 17 -3.65 13.46 -6.05
N LYS A 18 -4.82 13.96 -5.64
CA LYS A 18 -5.33 13.83 -4.26
C LYS A 18 -6.39 12.75 -4.21
N LEU A 19 -6.18 11.74 -3.38
CA LEU A 19 -7.11 10.65 -3.09
C LEU A 19 -7.73 10.88 -1.72
N GLU A 20 -9.03 11.15 -1.68
CA GLU A 20 -9.84 11.07 -0.46
C GLU A 20 -10.02 9.60 -0.05
N LEU A 21 -9.55 9.26 1.14
CA LEU A 21 -9.62 7.93 1.73
C LEU A 21 -10.74 7.89 2.77
N ASP A 22 -11.55 6.84 2.68
CA ASP A 22 -12.58 6.51 3.66
C ASP A 22 -12.46 5.01 3.91
N ASN A 23 -13.47 4.18 3.64
CA ASN A 23 -13.28 2.72 3.73
C ASN A 23 -12.61 2.15 2.47
N ILE A 24 -13.10 2.55 1.29
CA ILE A 24 -12.62 2.04 0.00
C ILE A 24 -12.50 3.18 -1.02
N CYS A 25 -11.41 3.17 -1.78
CA CYS A 25 -11.10 4.08 -2.87
C CYS A 25 -10.67 3.26 -4.09
N ALA A 26 -11.30 3.47 -5.24
CA ALA A 26 -10.98 2.73 -6.45
C ALA A 26 -10.41 3.61 -7.55
N ILE A 27 -9.29 3.18 -8.12
CA ILE A 27 -8.59 3.83 -9.22
C ILE A 27 -8.88 3.03 -10.49
N ILE A 28 -9.57 3.66 -11.43
CA ILE A 28 -10.08 3.02 -12.64
C ILE A 28 -9.55 3.76 -13.86
N SER A 29 -8.93 3.02 -14.77
CA SER A 29 -8.46 3.54 -16.06
C SER A 29 -8.11 2.38 -17.00
N PRO A 30 -7.92 2.64 -18.29
CA PRO A 30 -7.38 1.64 -19.22
C PRO A 30 -5.99 1.13 -18.79
N ASN A 31 -5.53 0.06 -19.46
CA ASN A 31 -4.20 -0.47 -19.24
C ASN A 31 -3.12 0.55 -19.62
N ASN A 32 -1.98 0.48 -18.94
CA ASN A 32 -0.81 1.33 -19.19
C ASN A 32 -1.01 2.85 -18.93
N TYR A 33 -2.10 3.25 -18.27
CA TYR A 33 -2.36 4.67 -17.99
C TYR A 33 -1.50 5.22 -16.82
N GLY A 34 -1.27 4.42 -15.78
CA GLY A 34 -0.45 4.82 -14.61
C GLY A 34 -0.97 4.42 -13.24
N LYS A 35 -1.90 3.45 -13.14
CA LYS A 35 -2.46 2.98 -11.85
C LYS A 35 -1.37 2.43 -10.92
N SER A 36 -0.51 1.58 -11.45
CA SER A 36 0.65 1.03 -10.75
C SER A 36 1.60 2.12 -10.29
N ASN A 37 1.85 3.12 -11.16
CA ASN A 37 2.70 4.27 -10.82
C ASN A 37 2.11 5.08 -9.66
N LEU A 38 0.78 5.21 -9.54
CA LEU A 38 0.14 5.89 -8.42
C LEU A 38 0.33 5.11 -7.11
N LEU A 39 0.08 3.80 -7.08
CA LEU A 39 0.32 3.00 -5.88
C LEU A 39 1.79 2.99 -5.47
N GLU A 40 2.70 2.81 -6.43
CA GLU A 40 4.15 2.83 -6.20
C GLU A 40 4.66 4.20 -5.74
N ALA A 41 4.06 5.29 -6.22
CA ALA A 41 4.39 6.63 -5.72
C ALA A 41 3.97 6.80 -4.25
N ILE A 42 2.79 6.30 -3.87
CA ILE A 42 2.34 6.35 -2.47
C ILE A 42 3.29 5.52 -1.59
N ASP A 43 3.63 4.31 -2.01
CA ASP A 43 4.56 3.39 -1.33
C ASP A 43 5.94 4.04 -1.14
N PHE A 44 6.49 4.60 -2.22
CA PHE A 44 7.73 5.36 -2.19
C PHE A 44 7.69 6.52 -1.19
N GLY A 45 6.56 7.22 -1.07
CA GLY A 45 6.38 8.31 -0.11
C GLY A 45 6.46 7.85 1.35
N PHE A 46 5.84 6.71 1.66
CA PHE A 46 5.94 6.11 2.99
C PHE A 46 7.34 5.56 3.27
N ASP A 47 7.96 4.87 2.32
CA ASP A 47 9.35 4.40 2.48
C ASP A 47 10.29 5.57 2.73
N PHE A 48 10.10 6.70 2.04
CA PHE A 48 10.93 7.89 2.19
C PHE A 48 10.84 8.48 3.61
N ILE A 49 9.67 8.40 4.26
CA ILE A 49 9.49 8.84 5.66
C ILE A 49 10.36 7.99 6.60
N HIS A 50 10.38 6.67 6.42
CA HIS A 50 11.05 5.73 7.32
C HIS A 50 12.54 5.52 7.01
N GLU A 51 13.02 5.99 5.86
CA GLU A 51 14.38 5.75 5.40
C GLU A 51 15.42 6.65 6.07
N SER A 52 16.65 6.14 6.18
CA SER A 52 17.82 6.86 6.65
C SER A 52 18.26 7.99 5.71
N ARG A 53 19.07 8.94 6.20
CA ARG A 53 19.63 10.02 5.36
C ARG A 53 20.36 9.51 4.12
N LYS A 54 21.10 8.39 4.25
CA LYS A 54 21.82 7.79 3.12
C LYS A 54 20.85 7.12 2.15
N GLY A 55 19.86 6.39 2.64
CA GLY A 55 18.85 5.75 1.80
C GLY A 55 18.00 6.78 1.05
N ARG A 56 17.59 7.89 1.67
CA ARG A 56 16.86 8.98 0.98
C ARG A 56 17.64 9.56 -0.19
N LYS A 57 18.96 9.70 -0.07
CA LYS A 57 19.80 10.11 -1.21
C LYS A 57 19.72 9.10 -2.36
N SER A 58 19.80 7.80 -2.06
CA SER A 58 19.63 6.75 -3.06
C SER A 58 18.23 6.76 -3.69
N MET A 59 17.19 7.02 -2.88
CA MET A 59 15.79 7.13 -3.35
C MET A 59 15.59 8.31 -4.28
N MET A 60 16.12 9.51 -3.98
CA MET A 60 16.05 10.69 -4.86
C MET A 60 16.84 10.50 -6.18
N GLY A 61 17.84 9.61 -6.16
CA GLY A 61 18.59 9.17 -7.34
C GLY A 61 17.99 7.97 -8.07
N TRP A 62 16.82 7.48 -7.66
CA TRP A 62 16.23 6.29 -8.26
C TRP A 62 15.65 6.58 -9.65
N VAL A 63 16.44 6.27 -10.67
CA VAL A 63 16.16 6.55 -12.09
C VAL A 63 14.76 6.11 -12.54
N ARG A 64 14.22 5.01 -12.00
CA ARG A 64 12.89 4.51 -12.39
C ARG A 64 11.74 5.37 -11.86
N GLY A 65 11.93 6.12 -10.78
CA GLY A 65 10.93 7.02 -10.21
C GLY A 65 10.91 8.42 -10.85
N ILE A 66 12.00 8.81 -11.52
CA ILE A 66 12.17 10.15 -12.08
C ILE A 66 11.19 10.38 -13.25
N PRO A 67 10.47 11.51 -13.28
CA PRO A 67 9.64 11.87 -14.41
C PRO A 67 10.42 12.04 -15.72
N LEU A 68 9.99 11.31 -16.76
CA LEU A 68 10.57 11.37 -18.10
C LEU A 68 9.67 12.08 -19.12
N CYS A 69 8.45 12.44 -18.73
CA CYS A 69 7.54 13.17 -19.61
C CYS A 69 7.87 14.66 -19.59
N LEU A 70 7.87 15.29 -20.77
CA LEU A 70 8.21 16.71 -20.94
C LEU A 70 7.34 17.63 -20.08
N ALA A 71 6.08 17.26 -19.85
CA ALA A 71 5.16 18.01 -19.01
C ALA A 71 5.56 18.06 -17.52
N LEU A 72 6.36 17.09 -17.05
CA LEU A 72 6.78 16.94 -15.65
C LEU A 72 8.32 17.01 -15.48
N GLU A 73 9.07 17.44 -16.49
CA GLU A 73 10.55 17.43 -16.50
C GLU A 73 11.19 18.12 -15.27
N ASN A 74 10.52 19.15 -14.74
CA ASN A 74 10.99 19.90 -13.58
C ASN A 74 10.07 19.75 -12.35
N SER A 75 9.13 18.80 -12.39
CA SER A 75 8.25 18.56 -11.24
C SER A 75 9.04 17.96 -10.08
N GLU A 76 8.84 18.53 -8.90
CA GLU A 76 9.32 17.93 -7.66
C GLU A 76 8.42 16.75 -7.31
N TYR A 77 9.02 15.72 -6.69
CA TYR A 77 8.20 14.74 -6.01
C TYR A 77 7.46 15.44 -4.86
N ARG A 78 6.16 15.20 -4.75
CA ARG A 78 5.32 15.75 -3.69
C ARG A 78 4.55 14.63 -3.04
N PHE A 79 4.56 14.58 -1.72
CA PHE A 79 3.77 13.65 -0.93
C PHE A 79 3.13 14.38 0.26
N GLU A 80 1.85 14.10 0.50
CA GLU A 80 1.11 14.66 1.61
C GLU A 80 0.09 13.63 2.12
N ILE A 81 -0.08 13.59 3.44
CA ILE A 81 -1.11 12.83 4.11
C ILE A 81 -1.93 13.75 5.01
N GLU A 82 -3.24 13.52 5.04
CA GLU A 82 -4.13 14.10 6.03
C GLU A 82 -4.77 12.95 6.81
N PHE A 83 -4.71 13.02 8.14
CA PHE A 83 -5.34 12.03 9.02
C PHE A 83 -5.93 12.69 10.25
N GLU A 84 -6.81 11.95 10.93
CA GLU A 84 -7.34 12.30 12.23
C GLU A 84 -7.02 11.23 13.27
N ASP A 85 -6.68 11.66 14.47
CA ASP A 85 -6.45 10.74 15.59
C ASP A 85 -6.93 11.34 16.90
N GLU A 86 -7.85 10.64 17.57
CA GLU A 86 -8.52 11.17 18.77
C GLU A 86 -7.56 11.25 19.96
N GLU A 87 -6.54 10.39 19.98
CA GLU A 87 -5.50 10.36 21.01
C GLU A 87 -4.64 11.63 21.02
N LEU A 88 -4.62 12.39 19.92
CA LEU A 88 -3.85 13.63 19.79
C LEU A 88 -4.54 14.86 20.39
N GLY A 89 -5.78 14.72 20.89
CA GLY A 89 -6.50 15.80 21.58
C GLY A 89 -6.64 17.07 20.72
N GLU A 90 -6.05 18.18 21.15
CA GLU A 90 -6.13 19.45 20.41
C GLU A 90 -5.39 19.46 19.06
N TYR A 91 -4.58 18.43 18.80
CA TYR A 91 -3.85 18.19 17.55
C TYR A 91 -4.54 17.15 16.65
N LYS A 92 -5.82 16.84 16.92
CA LYS A 92 -6.60 15.75 16.29
C LYS A 92 -6.42 15.62 14.78
N TYR A 93 -6.54 16.71 14.03
CA TYR A 93 -6.39 16.68 12.57
C TYR A 93 -4.99 17.08 12.18
N VAL A 94 -4.27 16.19 11.51
CA VAL A 94 -2.88 16.40 11.09
C VAL A 94 -2.80 16.44 9.58
N ARG A 95 -2.06 17.41 9.04
CA ARG A 95 -1.60 17.44 7.66
C ARG A 95 -0.08 17.44 7.67
N TYR A 96 0.50 16.42 7.07
CA TYR A 96 1.94 16.27 6.94
C TYR A 96 2.31 16.05 5.49
N GLY A 97 3.39 16.67 5.02
CA GLY A 97 3.89 16.41 3.69
C GLY A 97 5.29 16.96 3.47
N PHE A 98 5.89 16.53 2.36
CA PHE A 98 7.21 16.95 1.93
C PHE A 98 7.31 17.00 0.41
N SER A 99 8.32 17.72 -0.07
CA SER A 99 8.70 17.72 -1.48
C SER A 99 10.21 17.65 -1.64
N PHE A 100 10.67 17.08 -2.74
CA PHE A 100 12.08 17.04 -3.07
C PHE A 100 12.33 17.11 -4.58
N LYS A 101 13.55 17.51 -4.94
CA LYS A 101 14.04 17.44 -6.32
C LYS A 101 14.74 16.12 -6.57
N TRP A 102 14.32 15.44 -7.63
CA TRP A 102 15.03 14.28 -8.18
C TRP A 102 16.47 14.63 -8.53
N HIS A 103 17.30 13.60 -8.68
CA HIS A 103 18.67 13.74 -9.18
C HIS A 103 18.71 14.53 -10.50
N ARG A 104 19.67 15.45 -10.59
CA ARG A 104 19.92 16.29 -11.77
C ARG A 104 21.41 16.47 -11.96
N ASP A 105 21.83 16.43 -13.23
CA ASP A 105 23.24 16.63 -13.62
C ASP A 105 23.76 18.04 -13.30
N ASP A 106 22.87 19.01 -13.08
CA ASP A 106 23.22 20.39 -12.70
C ASP A 106 23.52 20.59 -11.20
N GLU A 107 23.64 19.49 -10.44
CA GLU A 107 23.86 19.44 -8.99
C GLU A 107 22.76 20.14 -8.15
N LYS A 108 21.63 20.53 -8.76
CA LYS A 108 20.48 21.14 -8.05
C LYS A 108 19.43 20.11 -7.60
N GLY A 109 19.70 18.83 -7.82
CA GLY A 109 18.85 17.70 -7.43
C GLY A 109 19.15 17.18 -6.03
N ASP A 110 18.65 15.99 -5.72
CA ASP A 110 18.94 15.22 -4.50
C ASP A 110 18.74 15.99 -3.19
N CYS A 111 17.73 16.86 -3.14
CA CYS A 111 17.47 17.67 -1.96
C CYS A 111 15.97 17.82 -1.67
N ILE A 112 15.63 17.68 -0.39
CA ILE A 112 14.31 17.97 0.16
C ILE A 112 14.12 19.49 0.16
N THR A 113 13.15 19.94 -0.63
CA THR A 113 12.88 21.36 -0.91
C THR A 113 11.92 21.98 0.08
N ASP A 114 10.93 21.21 0.53
CA ASP A 114 9.94 21.65 1.49
C ASP A 114 9.43 20.50 2.36
N GLU A 115 8.88 20.87 3.52
CA GLU A 115 8.25 19.97 4.47
C GLU A 115 7.33 20.80 5.37
N TRP A 116 6.14 20.26 5.64
CA TRP A 116 5.15 20.93 6.47
C TRP A 116 4.54 19.95 7.45
N ILE A 117 4.37 20.44 8.68
CA ILE A 117 3.64 19.78 9.76
C ILE A 117 2.59 20.78 10.20
N GLU A 118 1.33 20.47 9.96
CA GLU A 118 0.21 21.33 10.31
C GLU A 118 -0.84 20.56 11.09
N THR A 119 -1.45 21.19 12.10
CA THR A 119 -2.53 20.57 12.86
C THR A 119 -3.71 21.51 13.08
N ARG A 120 -4.88 20.94 13.35
CA ARG A 120 -6.06 21.66 13.84
C ARG A 120 -6.87 20.77 14.78
N GLU A 121 -7.67 21.41 15.62
CA GLU A 121 -8.51 20.72 16.60
C GLU A 121 -9.80 20.20 15.97
N ASN A 122 -10.41 20.98 15.07
CA ASN A 122 -11.62 20.61 14.36
C ASN A 122 -11.61 21.22 12.95
N THR A 123 -12.55 20.77 12.11
CA THR A 123 -12.66 21.20 10.71
C THR A 123 -13.03 22.66 10.52
N SER A 124 -13.53 23.35 11.56
CA SER A 124 -13.90 24.77 11.53
C SER A 124 -12.70 25.69 11.78
N VAL A 125 -11.64 25.19 12.40
CA VAL A 125 -10.43 25.95 12.73
C VAL A 125 -9.40 25.79 11.61
N ARG A 126 -8.64 26.86 11.33
CA ARG A 126 -7.54 26.83 10.36
C ARG A 126 -6.38 26.00 10.88
N TYR A 127 -5.66 25.38 9.96
CA TYR A 127 -4.41 24.68 10.25
C TYR A 127 -3.37 25.64 10.87
N THR A 128 -2.71 25.16 11.91
CA THR A 128 -1.56 25.79 12.55
C THR A 128 -0.31 25.11 12.04
N SER A 129 0.60 25.87 11.41
CA SER A 129 1.87 25.35 10.89
C SER A 129 2.97 25.36 11.96
N TYR A 130 3.67 24.23 12.10
CA TYR A 130 4.74 24.02 13.07
C TYR A 130 6.14 24.06 12.46
N LEU A 131 6.25 24.07 11.14
CA LEU A 131 7.52 24.01 10.43
C LEU A 131 7.57 25.06 9.32
N LYS A 132 8.68 25.79 9.30
CA LYS A 132 9.08 26.70 8.22
C LYS A 132 10.46 26.27 7.74
N ARG A 133 10.51 25.19 6.96
CA ARG A 133 11.77 24.54 6.53
C ARG A 133 12.71 25.52 5.83
N LYS A 134 12.20 26.30 4.87
CA LYS A 134 12.97 27.31 4.12
C LYS A 134 13.61 28.40 4.99
N GLU A 135 13.00 28.72 6.13
CA GLU A 135 13.55 29.68 7.09
C GLU A 135 14.44 29.01 8.15
N GLY A 136 14.57 27.68 8.14
CA GLY A 136 15.26 26.90 9.18
C GLY A 136 14.59 27.08 10.54
N LYS A 137 13.25 27.08 10.59
CA LYS A 137 12.48 27.46 11.77
C LYS A 137 11.38 26.46 12.11
N TYR A 138 11.16 26.23 13.40
CA TYR A 138 10.08 25.39 13.91
C TYR A 138 9.36 26.03 15.10
N ARG A 139 8.14 25.58 15.38
CA ARG A 139 7.33 26.00 16.53
C ARG A 139 7.14 24.82 17.48
N LYS A 140 7.30 25.06 18.77
CA LYS A 140 7.22 24.02 19.82
C LYS A 140 5.80 23.51 20.07
N SER A 141 4.83 24.41 20.09
CA SER A 141 3.45 24.12 20.50
C SER A 141 2.46 25.11 19.91
N LYS A 142 1.16 24.79 20.00
CA LYS A 142 0.08 25.67 19.53
C LYS A 142 0.06 27.01 20.26
N SER A 143 0.37 27.01 21.57
CA SER A 143 0.42 28.19 22.44
C SER A 143 1.62 29.11 22.17
N THR A 144 2.70 28.57 21.58
CA THR A 144 3.93 29.33 21.31
C THR A 144 3.84 30.05 19.98
N THR A 145 3.87 31.39 20.00
CA THR A 145 3.87 32.20 18.76
C THR A 145 5.26 32.26 18.10
N ALA A 146 6.33 32.17 18.88
CA ALA A 146 7.70 32.31 18.42
C ALA A 146 8.24 31.04 17.73
N TYR A 147 8.91 31.24 16.58
CA TYR A 147 9.66 30.20 15.90
C TYR A 147 11.10 30.15 16.42
N ARG A 148 11.63 28.94 16.61
CA ARG A 148 13.02 28.65 17.00
C ARG A 148 13.81 28.15 15.81
N LYS A 149 15.14 28.31 15.83
CA LYS A 149 16.03 27.83 14.77
C LYS A 149 16.18 26.31 14.84
N ILE A 150 16.16 25.66 13.69
CA ILE A 150 16.51 24.25 13.49
C ILE A 150 17.50 24.15 12.33
N GLU A 151 18.51 23.29 12.47
CA GLU A 151 19.47 23.02 11.41
C GLU A 151 19.11 21.70 10.73
N LEU A 152 18.80 21.78 9.44
CA LEU A 152 18.39 20.64 8.62
C LEU A 152 19.29 20.59 7.39
N ASP A 153 19.75 19.39 7.05
CA ASP A 153 20.41 19.10 5.79
C ASP A 153 19.37 18.81 4.69
N GLY A 154 19.75 18.92 3.43
CA GLY A 154 18.92 18.58 2.26
C GLY A 154 18.48 17.12 2.20
N LEU A 155 19.11 16.23 2.98
CA LEU A 155 18.79 14.79 3.04
C LEU A 155 17.95 14.40 4.28
N GLN A 156 17.64 15.35 5.16
CA GLN A 156 16.99 15.07 6.43
C GLN A 156 15.59 15.68 6.51
N LEU A 157 14.61 14.88 6.95
CA LEU A 157 13.28 15.37 7.29
C LEU A 157 13.28 15.97 8.71
N ALA A 158 12.49 17.01 8.92
CA ALA A 158 12.37 17.68 10.20
C ALA A 158 11.77 16.75 11.25
N ILE A 159 10.88 15.84 10.87
CA ILE A 159 10.34 14.81 11.77
C ILE A 159 11.44 13.95 12.44
N ASP A 160 12.58 13.72 11.77
CA ASP A 160 13.71 12.96 12.34
C ASP A 160 14.42 13.70 13.49
N VAL A 161 14.40 15.04 13.45
CA VAL A 161 15.10 15.89 14.43
C VAL A 161 14.14 16.34 15.52
N LEU A 162 12.95 16.77 15.12
CA LEU A 162 11.96 17.35 16.00
C LEU A 162 11.50 16.35 17.06
N GLY A 163 11.41 15.06 16.73
CA GLY A 163 11.05 14.02 17.71
C GLY A 163 12.07 13.84 18.84
N LEU A 164 13.31 14.33 18.67
CA LEU A 164 14.40 14.21 19.66
C LEU A 164 14.50 15.41 20.61
N ILE A 165 13.67 16.45 20.43
CA ILE A 165 13.72 17.68 21.24
C ILE A 165 12.83 17.50 22.48
N GLU A 166 13.39 17.64 23.69
CA GLU A 166 12.66 17.38 24.95
C GLU A 166 11.41 18.26 25.16
N ASP A 167 11.46 19.53 24.74
CA ASP A 167 10.41 20.52 25.02
C ASP A 167 9.42 20.74 23.85
N ILE A 168 9.20 19.76 22.98
CA ILE A 168 8.26 19.91 21.85
C ILE A 168 6.94 19.22 22.18
N GLU A 169 5.81 19.93 22.04
CA GLU A 169 4.50 19.36 22.39
C GLU A 169 3.93 18.49 21.26
N ILE A 170 4.43 18.65 20.03
CA ILE A 170 4.01 17.87 18.85
C ILE A 170 4.75 16.52 18.70
N VAL A 171 5.47 16.02 19.73
CA VAL A 171 6.14 14.69 19.66
C VAL A 171 5.16 13.59 19.30
N ASN A 172 3.98 13.58 19.92
CA ASN A 172 2.97 12.55 19.65
C ASN A 172 2.46 12.61 18.20
N VAL A 173 2.37 13.81 17.61
CA VAL A 173 2.03 14.00 16.19
C VAL A 173 3.12 13.42 15.30
N ILE A 174 4.39 13.66 15.62
CA ILE A 174 5.55 13.13 14.87
C ILE A 174 5.59 11.60 14.95
N ASN A 175 5.40 11.05 16.15
CA ASN A 175 5.34 9.61 16.36
C ASN A 175 4.17 8.97 15.60
N ALA A 176 3.01 9.64 15.54
CA ALA A 176 1.88 9.17 14.75
C ALA A 176 2.24 9.14 13.25
N ILE A 177 2.85 10.20 12.72
CA ILE A 177 3.30 10.26 11.31
C ILE A 177 4.26 9.10 10.98
N GLN A 178 5.24 8.84 11.85
CA GLN A 178 6.26 7.79 11.67
C GLN A 178 5.74 6.36 11.88
N LYS A 179 4.52 6.18 12.38
CA LYS A 179 3.88 4.86 12.52
C LYS A 179 3.04 4.48 11.31
N ILE A 180 2.65 5.44 10.47
CA ILE A 180 1.76 5.17 9.35
C ILE A 180 2.53 4.40 8.28
N ALA A 181 2.02 3.20 7.97
CA ALA A 181 2.56 2.36 6.91
C ALA A 181 1.53 2.16 5.80
N PHE A 182 1.99 2.17 4.55
CA PHE A 182 1.25 1.65 3.41
C PHE A 182 1.73 0.25 3.08
N ARG A 183 0.80 -0.62 2.68
CA ARG A 183 1.08 -2.02 2.35
C ARG A 183 0.39 -2.36 1.05
N VAL A 184 1.14 -2.81 0.05
CA VAL A 184 0.60 -3.06 -1.30
C VAL A 184 0.64 -4.53 -1.66
N CYS A 185 -0.51 -5.07 -2.04
CA CYS A 185 -0.67 -6.37 -2.67
C CYS A 185 -0.58 -6.24 -4.20
N SER A 186 0.62 -6.33 -4.77
CA SER A 186 0.86 -6.25 -6.23
C SER A 186 1.15 -7.61 -6.88
N SER A 187 1.36 -8.66 -6.08
CA SER A 187 1.77 -9.98 -6.61
C SER A 187 0.69 -10.60 -7.51
N LEU A 188 1.05 -10.88 -8.76
CA LEU A 188 0.18 -11.56 -9.74
C LEU A 188 0.42 -13.07 -9.79
N ASP A 189 1.66 -13.51 -9.58
CA ASP A 189 2.02 -14.93 -9.52
C ASP A 189 2.19 -15.39 -8.07
N LEU A 190 1.31 -16.29 -7.65
CA LEU A 190 1.25 -16.82 -6.28
C LEU A 190 1.66 -18.29 -6.23
N ARG A 191 2.21 -18.85 -7.32
CA ARG A 191 2.55 -20.27 -7.39
C ARG A 191 3.51 -20.69 -6.29
N ASP A 192 4.54 -19.90 -6.06
CA ASP A 192 5.60 -20.22 -5.11
C ASP A 192 5.21 -19.83 -3.67
N ARG A 193 4.22 -18.95 -3.49
CA ARG A 193 3.80 -18.45 -2.17
C ARG A 193 3.14 -19.48 -1.25
N TYR A 194 2.70 -20.59 -1.82
CA TYR A 194 2.11 -21.73 -1.09
C TYR A 194 3.03 -22.96 -1.08
N GLN A 195 4.24 -22.84 -1.64
CA GLN A 195 5.26 -23.87 -1.55
C GLN A 195 6.17 -23.54 -0.37
N PRO A 196 6.30 -24.43 0.63
CA PRO A 196 7.19 -24.17 1.74
C PRO A 196 8.64 -24.16 1.25
N SER A 197 9.38 -23.10 1.58
CA SER A 197 10.83 -23.10 1.43
C SER A 197 11.45 -23.88 2.59
N PRO A 198 12.27 -24.91 2.33
CA PRO A 198 12.98 -25.63 3.38
C PRO A 198 14.16 -24.83 3.95
N LEU A 199 14.60 -23.77 3.27
CA LEU A 199 15.72 -22.91 3.68
C LEU A 199 15.21 -21.58 4.25
N GLU A 200 15.87 -21.08 5.28
CA GLU A 200 15.64 -19.77 5.89
C GLU A 200 16.94 -19.02 6.09
N TYR A 201 16.93 -17.70 5.88
CA TYR A 201 18.09 -16.86 6.16
C TYR A 201 18.25 -16.67 7.67
N ILE A 202 19.49 -16.58 8.14
CA ILE A 202 19.76 -16.42 9.58
C ILE A 202 19.24 -15.07 10.12
N GLU A 203 19.13 -14.06 9.25
CA GLU A 203 18.62 -12.72 9.57
C GLU A 203 17.09 -12.61 9.54
N ASP A 204 16.37 -13.66 9.16
CA ASP A 204 14.91 -13.66 9.28
C ASP A 204 14.56 -13.75 10.77
N GLU A 205 14.10 -12.64 11.36
CA GLU A 205 13.49 -12.66 12.69
C GLU A 205 12.47 -13.79 12.77
N GLU A 206 12.74 -14.78 13.62
CA GLU A 206 11.99 -16.04 13.67
C GLU A 206 10.51 -15.83 14.02
N ASP A 207 10.15 -14.68 14.61
CA ASP A 207 8.83 -14.41 15.16
C ASP A 207 8.00 -13.32 14.46
N SER A 208 8.53 -12.48 13.58
CA SER A 208 7.72 -11.39 13.01
C SER A 208 6.77 -11.86 11.90
N ILE A 209 5.51 -11.42 11.94
CA ILE A 209 4.56 -11.66 10.83
C ILE A 209 4.88 -10.63 9.75
N ARG A 210 5.13 -11.10 8.53
CA ARG A 210 5.40 -10.23 7.38
C ARG A 210 4.15 -10.10 6.52
N PHE A 211 3.87 -8.88 6.10
CA PHE A 211 2.89 -8.62 5.05
C PHE A 211 3.44 -9.09 3.70
N ASP A 212 2.57 -9.62 2.84
CA ASP A 212 2.90 -10.21 1.55
C ASP A 212 4.04 -11.25 1.61
N ASP A 213 3.94 -12.18 2.56
CA ASP A 213 4.95 -13.21 2.76
C ASP A 213 5.09 -14.13 1.51
N THR A 214 6.33 -14.53 1.25
CA THR A 214 6.67 -15.58 0.27
C THR A 214 6.25 -16.98 0.72
N ASP A 215 5.87 -17.15 1.99
CA ASP A 215 5.36 -18.40 2.55
C ASP A 215 4.06 -18.11 3.33
N VAL A 216 2.94 -18.07 2.61
CA VAL A 216 1.61 -17.77 3.19
C VAL A 216 1.23 -18.76 4.29
N PRO A 217 1.43 -20.09 4.15
CA PRO A 217 1.20 -21.03 5.25
C PRO A 217 1.97 -20.66 6.53
N LYS A 218 3.24 -20.27 6.42
CA LYS A 218 4.03 -19.83 7.57
C LYS A 218 3.48 -18.55 8.20
N ALA A 219 3.11 -17.56 7.39
CA ALA A 219 2.51 -16.32 7.88
C ALA A 219 1.18 -16.58 8.62
N LEU A 220 0.33 -17.47 8.08
CA LEU A 220 -0.90 -17.91 8.72
C LEU A 220 -0.65 -18.67 10.03
N GLN A 221 0.40 -19.48 10.11
CA GLN A 221 0.75 -20.17 11.36
C GLN A 221 1.12 -19.15 12.44
N ARG A 222 1.93 -18.15 12.09
CA ARG A 222 2.29 -17.08 13.01
C ARG A 222 1.07 -16.26 13.43
N LEU A 223 0.16 -15.97 12.50
CA LEU A 223 -1.12 -15.30 12.82
C LEU A 223 -1.95 -16.14 13.78
N LYS A 224 -2.10 -17.44 13.53
CA LYS A 224 -2.79 -18.38 14.42
C LYS A 224 -2.22 -18.38 15.83
N ASN A 225 -0.89 -18.30 15.96
CA ASN A 225 -0.22 -18.30 17.27
C ASN A 225 -0.36 -16.94 18.00
N LYS A 226 -0.28 -15.82 17.27
CA LYS A 226 -0.24 -14.47 17.86
C LYS A 226 -1.61 -13.79 18.01
N ALA A 227 -2.54 -14.07 17.11
CA ALA A 227 -3.88 -13.52 17.08
C ALA A 227 -4.88 -14.60 16.59
N PRO A 228 -5.19 -15.59 17.44
CA PRO A 228 -6.06 -16.72 17.07
C PRO A 228 -7.46 -16.24 16.65
N GLU A 229 -8.00 -15.18 17.26
CA GLU A 229 -9.30 -14.61 16.89
C GLU A 229 -9.35 -14.12 15.43
N LEU A 230 -8.28 -13.47 14.95
CA LEU A 230 -8.18 -13.04 13.55
C LEU A 230 -8.03 -14.23 12.61
N TYR A 231 -7.34 -15.28 13.04
CA TYR A 231 -7.21 -16.51 12.26
C TYR A 231 -8.56 -17.25 12.15
N GLU A 232 -9.38 -17.29 13.21
CA GLU A 232 -10.73 -17.84 13.17
C GLU A 232 -11.62 -17.05 12.19
N LEU A 233 -11.61 -15.72 12.25
CA LEU A 233 -12.33 -14.86 11.29
C LEU A 233 -11.86 -15.08 9.84
N PHE A 234 -10.57 -15.35 9.63
CA PHE A 234 -10.04 -15.74 8.33
C PHE A 234 -10.63 -17.07 7.84
N GLU A 235 -10.71 -18.10 8.68
CA GLU A 235 -11.34 -19.38 8.31
C GLU A 235 -12.85 -19.22 8.02
N GLU A 236 -13.55 -18.39 8.79
CA GLU A 236 -14.95 -18.04 8.55
C GLU A 236 -15.13 -17.33 7.19
N SER A 237 -14.29 -16.34 6.91
CA SER A 237 -14.27 -15.64 5.63
C SER A 237 -14.05 -16.56 4.43
N LEU A 238 -13.19 -17.58 4.59
CA LEU A 238 -12.98 -18.58 3.55
C LEU A 238 -14.18 -19.49 3.36
N SER A 239 -14.87 -19.85 4.44
CA SER A 239 -16.11 -20.63 4.38
C SER A 239 -17.25 -19.86 3.70
N ILE A 240 -17.29 -18.53 3.90
CA ILE A 240 -18.24 -17.63 3.23
C ILE A 240 -17.91 -17.50 1.72
N MET A 241 -16.63 -17.36 1.37
CA MET A 241 -16.17 -17.20 -0.02
C MET A 241 -16.24 -18.50 -0.83
N PHE A 242 -16.00 -19.64 -0.20
CA PHE A 242 -15.98 -20.96 -0.82
C PHE A 242 -16.86 -21.93 0.00
N PRO A 243 -18.19 -21.91 -0.20
CA PRO A 243 -19.13 -22.76 0.56
C PRO A 243 -18.86 -24.26 0.41
N GLU A 244 -18.15 -24.68 -0.64
CA GLU A 244 -17.72 -26.06 -0.87
C GLU A 244 -16.56 -26.52 0.04
N PHE A 245 -15.91 -25.61 0.78
CA PHE A 245 -14.84 -25.94 1.72
C PHE A 245 -15.41 -26.40 3.05
N THR A 246 -15.18 -27.66 3.39
CA THR A 246 -15.63 -28.26 4.65
C THR A 246 -14.67 -27.94 5.80
N SER A 247 -13.37 -27.91 5.54
CA SER A 247 -12.36 -27.49 6.53
C SER A 247 -11.04 -27.09 5.88
N ILE A 248 -10.32 -26.21 6.56
CA ILE A 248 -8.99 -25.75 6.18
C ILE A 248 -8.04 -26.19 7.29
N ASN A 249 -6.96 -26.87 6.92
CA ASN A 249 -6.02 -27.46 7.86
C ASN A 249 -4.62 -26.95 7.56
N LEU A 250 -4.06 -26.20 8.51
CA LEU A 250 -2.68 -25.77 8.49
C LEU A 250 -1.84 -26.83 9.22
N ASN A 251 -1.08 -27.59 8.44
CA ASN A 251 -0.29 -28.71 8.95
C ASN A 251 1.17 -28.32 9.07
N GLU A 252 1.74 -28.60 10.23
CA GLU A 252 3.17 -28.51 10.50
C GLU A 252 3.84 -29.86 10.20
N TYR A 253 4.96 -29.82 9.47
CA TYR A 253 5.80 -30.99 9.20
C TYR A 253 7.21 -30.70 9.68
N THR A 254 7.71 -31.57 10.55
CA THR A 254 9.07 -31.48 11.05
C THR A 254 10.05 -32.10 10.04
N LEU A 255 11.06 -31.35 9.62
CA LEU A 255 12.07 -31.81 8.66
C LEU A 255 13.17 -32.69 9.31
N THR A 256 13.31 -32.64 10.64
CA THR A 256 14.37 -33.35 11.39
C THR A 256 14.14 -34.85 11.58
N ASP A 257 12.96 -35.38 11.26
CA ASP A 257 12.66 -36.83 11.31
C ASP A 257 13.26 -37.63 10.14
N GLN A 258 13.89 -36.95 9.18
CA GLN A 258 14.60 -37.59 8.08
C GLN A 258 16.10 -37.49 8.37
N ASN A 259 16.86 -38.57 8.16
CA ASN A 259 18.33 -38.62 8.25
C ASN A 259 18.99 -37.68 7.22
N VAL A 260 18.74 -36.39 7.31
CA VAL A 260 19.37 -35.35 6.52
C VAL A 260 20.66 -35.03 7.24
N GLU A 261 21.80 -35.46 6.69
CA GLU A 261 23.11 -34.99 7.14
C GLU A 261 23.07 -33.46 7.09
N ARG A 262 22.99 -32.81 8.26
CA ARG A 262 23.10 -31.34 8.40
C ARG A 262 24.49 -30.83 7.98
N GLN A 263 25.43 -31.73 7.66
CA GLN A 263 26.77 -31.38 7.19
C GLN A 263 26.74 -30.92 5.73
N MET A 264 26.47 -29.63 5.51
CA MET A 264 26.91 -28.97 4.29
C MET A 264 28.45 -28.87 4.33
N MET A 265 29.15 -29.82 3.68
CA MET A 265 30.60 -29.67 3.45
C MET A 265 30.83 -28.56 2.42
N VAL A 266 30.95 -27.32 2.87
CA VAL A 266 31.42 -26.22 2.03
C VAL A 266 32.95 -26.24 2.09
N THR A 267 33.58 -26.49 0.94
CA THR A 267 35.05 -26.40 0.81
C THR A 267 35.38 -25.04 0.21
N VAL A 268 35.87 -24.10 1.02
CA VAL A 268 36.40 -22.82 0.53
C VAL A 268 37.92 -22.89 0.61
N ALA A 269 38.60 -22.78 -0.54
CA ALA A 269 40.06 -22.74 -0.63
C ALA A 269 40.79 -23.83 0.20
N ASP A 270 40.38 -25.10 0.00
CA ASP A 270 40.98 -26.30 0.63
C ASP A 270 40.92 -26.38 2.17
N LYS A 271 40.12 -25.52 2.82
CA LYS A 271 39.81 -25.66 4.26
C LYS A 271 38.43 -26.27 4.45
N LYS A 272 38.37 -27.30 5.31
CA LYS A 272 37.12 -27.78 5.90
C LYS A 272 36.79 -26.87 7.07
N LEU A 273 35.66 -26.19 6.98
CA LEU A 273 35.14 -25.34 8.05
C LEU A 273 34.57 -26.23 9.16
N SER A 274 34.79 -25.84 10.41
CA SER A 274 34.12 -26.42 11.58
C SER A 274 32.65 -25.97 11.67
N GLU A 275 31.78 -26.68 12.42
CA GLU A 275 30.35 -26.32 12.54
C GLU A 275 30.13 -24.86 13.00
N GLU A 276 30.98 -24.34 13.89
CA GLU A 276 30.94 -22.94 14.36
C GLU A 276 31.41 -21.91 13.30
N GLU A 277 32.27 -22.33 12.36
CA GLU A 277 32.71 -21.49 11.22
C GLU A 277 31.65 -21.53 10.10
N ILE A 278 30.99 -22.67 9.92
CA ILE A 278 29.87 -22.86 8.99
C ILE A 278 28.68 -21.96 9.37
N GLU A 279 28.31 -21.86 10.65
CA GLU A 279 27.26 -20.94 11.10
C GLU A 279 27.61 -19.46 10.88
N LYS A 280 28.90 -19.11 10.84
CA LYS A 280 29.35 -17.74 10.56
C LYS A 280 29.49 -17.45 9.07
N GLU A 281 29.72 -18.47 8.22
CA GLU A 281 29.96 -18.29 6.79
C GLU A 281 28.74 -18.62 5.91
N ILE A 282 27.82 -19.50 6.34
CA ILE A 282 26.62 -19.86 5.56
C ILE A 282 25.47 -18.93 5.94
N PRO A 283 24.90 -18.16 4.99
CA PRO A 283 23.86 -17.18 5.30
C PRO A 283 22.46 -17.77 5.51
N PHE A 284 22.28 -19.09 5.39
CA PHE A 284 20.98 -19.77 5.49
C PHE A 284 21.08 -21.11 6.23
N LYS A 285 19.99 -21.50 6.89
CA LYS A 285 19.84 -22.77 7.60
C LYS A 285 18.64 -23.56 7.08
N LEU A 286 18.68 -24.88 7.24
CA LEU A 286 17.51 -25.72 7.01
C LEU A 286 16.50 -25.48 8.14
N ARG A 287 15.24 -25.25 7.78
CA ARG A 287 14.15 -25.09 8.75
C ARG A 287 13.90 -26.38 9.50
N GLU A 288 13.48 -26.26 10.76
CA GLU A 288 13.02 -27.42 11.54
C GLU A 288 11.59 -27.80 11.18
N HIS A 289 10.74 -26.80 10.90
CA HIS A 289 9.33 -26.98 10.57
C HIS A 289 8.99 -26.32 9.23
N ILE A 290 8.16 -27.01 8.44
CA ILE A 290 7.51 -26.45 7.26
C ILE A 290 6.00 -26.52 7.41
N TYR A 291 5.30 -25.50 6.91
CA TYR A 291 3.85 -25.41 7.01
C TYR A 291 3.21 -25.64 5.65
N ARG A 292 2.12 -26.39 5.61
CA ARG A 292 1.33 -26.59 4.40
C ARG A 292 -0.15 -26.44 4.69
N LEU A 293 -0.82 -25.71 3.82
CA LEU A 293 -2.26 -25.52 3.88
C LEU A 293 -2.98 -26.57 3.03
N PHE A 294 -3.90 -27.31 3.65
CA PHE A 294 -4.77 -28.28 3.00
C PHE A 294 -6.23 -27.89 3.15
N VAL A 295 -7.03 -28.10 2.10
CA VAL A 295 -8.46 -27.86 2.11
C VAL A 295 -9.20 -29.15 1.85
N LYS A 296 -10.20 -29.45 2.68
CA LYS A 296 -11.17 -30.51 2.45
C LYS A 296 -12.40 -29.91 1.80
N CYS A 297 -12.86 -30.51 0.71
CA CYS A 297 -14.06 -30.08 -0.02
C CYS A 297 -15.08 -31.21 -0.08
N ASP A 298 -16.37 -30.88 -0.12
CA ASP A 298 -17.48 -31.84 -0.10
C ASP A 298 -17.42 -32.87 -1.24
N TYR A 299 -16.92 -32.46 -2.40
CA TYR A 299 -16.91 -33.28 -3.62
C TYR A 299 -15.60 -34.04 -3.87
N MET A 300 -14.62 -33.92 -2.96
CA MET A 300 -13.30 -34.52 -3.11
C MET A 300 -13.13 -35.71 -2.17
N ASN A 301 -12.56 -36.80 -2.68
CA ASN A 301 -12.26 -38.00 -1.87
C ASN A 301 -10.99 -37.88 -1.01
N GLN A 302 -10.22 -36.80 -1.18
CA GLN A 302 -9.01 -36.50 -0.43
C GLN A 302 -8.82 -34.98 -0.27
N PRO A 303 -8.18 -34.51 0.83
CA PRO A 303 -7.80 -33.11 0.95
C PRO A 303 -6.85 -32.66 -0.16
N LEU A 304 -7.02 -31.42 -0.62
CA LEU A 304 -6.17 -30.80 -1.63
C LEU A 304 -5.18 -29.85 -0.99
N SER A 305 -3.92 -29.91 -1.43
CA SER A 305 -2.94 -28.89 -1.06
C SER A 305 -3.26 -27.57 -1.76
N MET A 306 -3.16 -26.46 -1.01
CA MET A 306 -3.36 -25.11 -1.56
C MET A 306 -2.43 -24.82 -2.74
N ALA A 307 -1.21 -25.38 -2.72
CA ALA A 307 -0.24 -25.26 -3.80
C ALA A 307 -0.76 -25.80 -5.15
N ASN A 308 -1.75 -26.70 -5.14
CA ASN A 308 -2.34 -27.30 -6.34
C ASN A 308 -3.69 -26.69 -6.74
N MET A 309 -4.19 -25.68 -6.01
CA MET A 309 -5.44 -25.02 -6.33
C MET A 309 -5.31 -24.03 -7.51
N SER A 310 -6.46 -23.60 -8.04
CA SER A 310 -6.52 -22.61 -9.12
C SER A 310 -5.87 -21.28 -8.70
N THR A 311 -5.33 -20.53 -9.68
CA THR A 311 -4.72 -19.21 -9.44
C THR A 311 -5.71 -18.25 -8.79
N GLY A 312 -6.98 -18.26 -9.20
CA GLY A 312 -8.02 -17.43 -8.61
C GLY A 312 -8.28 -17.75 -7.13
N THR A 313 -8.35 -19.04 -6.78
CA THR A 313 -8.53 -19.47 -5.38
C THR A 313 -7.34 -19.06 -4.51
N LYS A 314 -6.11 -19.29 -4.99
CA LYS A 314 -4.89 -18.85 -4.32
C LYS A 314 -4.88 -17.34 -4.11
N ARG A 315 -5.31 -16.56 -5.12
CA ARG A 315 -5.36 -15.09 -5.02
C ARG A 315 -6.35 -14.60 -3.99
N VAL A 316 -7.57 -15.15 -3.97
CA VAL A 316 -8.56 -14.80 -2.95
C VAL A 316 -8.02 -15.08 -1.54
N ILE A 317 -7.44 -16.27 -1.33
CA ILE A 317 -6.92 -16.67 -0.01
C ILE A 317 -5.74 -15.80 0.40
N TRP A 318 -4.82 -15.49 -0.53
CA TRP A 318 -3.68 -14.61 -0.27
C TRP A 318 -4.12 -13.18 0.05
N LEU A 319 -5.11 -12.63 -0.67
CA LEU A 319 -5.67 -11.31 -0.37
C LEU A 319 -6.30 -11.27 1.03
N LEU A 320 -7.09 -12.29 1.39
CA LEU A 320 -7.71 -12.38 2.70
C LEU A 320 -6.66 -12.54 3.80
N ALA A 321 -5.68 -13.43 3.63
CA ALA A 321 -4.58 -13.61 4.58
C ALA A 321 -3.86 -12.28 4.84
N ASN A 322 -3.52 -11.53 3.78
CA ASN A 322 -2.87 -10.23 3.90
C ASN A 322 -3.77 -9.16 4.53
N ALA A 323 -5.09 -9.19 4.30
CA ALA A 323 -6.01 -8.27 4.96
C ALA A 323 -6.01 -8.47 6.48
N TYR A 324 -6.10 -9.71 6.95
CA TYR A 324 -6.03 -10.02 8.39
C TYR A 324 -4.65 -9.76 8.99
N ILE A 325 -3.56 -10.06 8.26
CA ILE A 325 -2.20 -9.71 8.68
C ILE A 325 -2.04 -8.19 8.79
N ALA A 326 -2.56 -7.43 7.82
CA ALA A 326 -2.51 -5.97 7.86
C ALA A 326 -3.28 -5.40 9.05
N ASN A 327 -4.43 -5.99 9.40
CA ASN A 327 -5.18 -5.63 10.59
C ASN A 327 -4.38 -5.90 11.87
N TYR A 328 -3.78 -7.10 12.00
CA TYR A 328 -2.90 -7.42 13.13
C TYR A 328 -1.72 -6.45 13.27
N MET A 329 -1.15 -6.00 12.15
CA MET A 329 -0.04 -5.06 12.11
C MET A 329 -0.46 -3.58 12.28
N GLU A 330 -1.76 -3.31 12.44
CA GLU A 330 -2.33 -1.96 12.47
C GLU A 330 -1.91 -1.11 11.26
N ALA A 331 -1.92 -1.72 10.06
CA ALA A 331 -1.50 -1.05 8.83
C ALA A 331 -2.30 0.24 8.61
N GLY A 332 -1.60 1.32 8.24
CA GLY A 332 -2.23 2.62 8.05
C GLY A 332 -3.15 2.66 6.84
N ILE A 333 -2.71 2.11 5.70
CA ILE A 333 -3.47 1.98 4.45
C ILE A 333 -3.08 0.67 3.75
N VAL A 334 -4.02 0.00 3.09
CA VAL A 334 -3.73 -1.16 2.22
C VAL A 334 -4.07 -0.85 0.77
N GLY A 335 -3.14 -1.16 -0.14
CA GLY A 335 -3.30 -1.09 -1.58
C GLY A 335 -3.45 -2.47 -2.21
N ILE A 336 -4.35 -2.67 -3.17
CA ILE A 336 -4.44 -3.89 -3.96
C ILE A 336 -4.37 -3.54 -5.45
N GLU A 337 -3.41 -4.16 -6.14
CA GLU A 337 -3.26 -4.01 -7.57
C GLU A 337 -4.07 -5.04 -8.34
N GLU A 338 -4.83 -4.57 -9.34
CA GLU A 338 -5.68 -5.40 -10.21
C GLU A 338 -6.49 -6.45 -9.42
N ILE A 339 -7.39 -5.97 -8.56
CA ILE A 339 -8.16 -6.85 -7.67
C ILE A 339 -8.96 -7.91 -8.44
N GLU A 340 -9.35 -7.61 -9.69
CA GLU A 340 -10.06 -8.51 -10.60
C GLU A 340 -9.24 -9.66 -11.18
N THR A 341 -7.91 -9.59 -11.13
CA THR A 341 -7.07 -10.55 -11.86
C THR A 341 -7.34 -11.98 -11.39
N SER A 342 -7.65 -12.88 -12.33
CA SER A 342 -7.98 -14.28 -12.05
C SER A 342 -9.19 -14.53 -11.14
N ILE A 343 -10.04 -13.52 -10.85
CA ILE A 343 -11.22 -13.66 -10.00
C ILE A 343 -12.49 -13.53 -10.84
N HIS A 344 -13.46 -14.43 -10.63
CA HIS A 344 -14.73 -14.37 -11.33
C HIS A 344 -15.56 -13.15 -10.85
N PRO A 345 -16.15 -12.32 -11.73
CA PRO A 345 -16.83 -11.08 -11.35
C PRO A 345 -17.92 -11.25 -10.28
N LYS A 346 -18.68 -12.36 -10.31
CA LYS A 346 -19.72 -12.66 -9.30
C LYS A 346 -19.18 -12.74 -7.86
N MET A 347 -17.91 -13.10 -7.67
CA MET A 347 -17.28 -13.19 -6.35
C MET A 347 -16.74 -11.84 -5.87
N MET A 348 -16.59 -10.86 -6.78
CA MET A 348 -15.91 -9.59 -6.50
C MET A 348 -16.60 -8.80 -5.39
N ARG A 349 -17.94 -8.69 -5.45
CA ARG A 349 -18.71 -7.96 -4.42
C ARG A 349 -18.46 -8.52 -3.03
N GLN A 350 -18.58 -9.83 -2.89
CA GLN A 350 -18.40 -10.53 -1.62
C GLN A 350 -16.96 -10.41 -1.13
N LEU A 351 -15.98 -10.52 -2.03
CA LEU A 351 -14.57 -10.32 -1.71
C LEU A 351 -14.29 -8.91 -1.19
N LEU A 352 -14.82 -7.87 -1.84
CA LEU A 352 -14.66 -6.48 -1.40
C LEU A 352 -15.25 -6.24 -0.02
N GLU A 353 -16.45 -6.77 0.24
CA GLU A 353 -17.11 -6.68 1.54
C GLU A 353 -16.25 -7.31 2.64
N ILE A 354 -15.81 -8.56 2.43
CA ILE A 354 -15.00 -9.30 3.40
C ILE A 354 -13.62 -8.66 3.61
N ILE A 355 -12.93 -8.23 2.55
CA ILE A 355 -11.62 -7.56 2.70
C ILE A 355 -11.78 -6.27 3.50
N THR A 356 -12.81 -5.46 3.19
CA THR A 356 -13.04 -4.20 3.90
C THR A 356 -13.33 -4.44 5.39
N GLU A 357 -14.06 -5.50 5.71
CA GLU A 357 -14.30 -5.91 7.10
C GLU A 357 -13.03 -6.44 7.78
N ALA A 358 -12.27 -7.29 7.09
CA ALA A 358 -11.03 -7.87 7.59
C ALA A 358 -9.96 -6.81 7.90
N LEU A 359 -9.94 -5.69 7.16
CA LEU A 359 -9.03 -4.56 7.36
C LEU A 359 -9.39 -3.65 8.54
N GLY A 360 -10.57 -3.81 9.14
CA GLY A 360 -11.03 -2.99 10.25
C GLY A 360 -11.11 -1.49 9.90
N ASN A 361 -10.19 -0.70 10.45
CA ASN A 361 -10.12 0.75 10.23
C ASN A 361 -9.19 1.18 9.08
N ALA A 362 -8.42 0.25 8.50
CA ALA A 362 -7.45 0.58 7.46
C ALA A 362 -8.17 0.85 6.11
N PRO A 363 -8.03 2.05 5.51
CA PRO A 363 -8.56 2.33 4.18
C PRO A 363 -7.96 1.41 3.13
N LEU A 364 -8.82 0.97 2.20
CA LEU A 364 -8.46 0.16 1.05
C LEU A 364 -8.38 1.00 -0.23
N ILE A 365 -7.22 1.00 -0.88
CA ILE A 365 -7.04 1.55 -2.23
C ILE A 365 -6.95 0.39 -3.22
N ILE A 366 -7.88 0.31 -4.17
CA ILE A 366 -7.86 -0.73 -5.21
C ILE A 366 -7.61 -0.10 -6.57
N SER A 367 -6.86 -0.80 -7.41
CA SER A 367 -6.74 -0.44 -8.82
C SER A 367 -7.40 -1.49 -9.71
N SER A 368 -8.00 -1.03 -10.80
CA SER A 368 -8.71 -1.90 -11.74
C SER A 368 -8.70 -1.35 -13.16
N HIS A 369 -8.70 -2.25 -14.13
CA HIS A 369 -8.96 -2.00 -15.54
C HIS A 369 -10.34 -2.55 -15.96
N SER A 370 -11.14 -3.05 -15.02
CA SER A 370 -12.41 -3.70 -15.29
C SER A 370 -13.62 -2.75 -15.08
N PRO A 371 -14.48 -2.54 -16.10
CA PRO A 371 -15.72 -1.78 -15.94
C PRO A 371 -16.66 -2.44 -14.93
N TYR A 372 -16.59 -3.76 -14.76
CA TYR A 372 -17.46 -4.51 -13.87
C TYR A 372 -17.23 -4.18 -12.38
N LEU A 373 -16.07 -3.65 -12.01
CA LEU A 373 -15.81 -3.27 -10.62
C LEU A 373 -16.65 -2.05 -10.20
N VAL A 374 -16.91 -1.13 -11.14
CA VAL A 374 -17.65 0.12 -10.91
C VAL A 374 -19.02 -0.14 -10.28
N GLN A 375 -19.68 -1.23 -10.68
CA GLN A 375 -21.04 -1.53 -10.23
C GLN A 375 -21.14 -1.96 -8.76
N TYR A 376 -20.01 -2.31 -8.15
CA TYR A 376 -19.94 -2.73 -6.74
C TYR A 376 -19.53 -1.60 -5.80
N LEU A 377 -19.23 -0.42 -6.35
CA LEU A 377 -18.70 0.72 -5.62
C LEU A 377 -19.62 1.93 -5.76
N LYS A 378 -19.52 2.86 -4.81
CA LYS A 378 -20.17 4.16 -4.94
C LYS A 378 -19.34 5.06 -5.85
N LEU A 379 -20.00 5.80 -6.74
CA LEU A 379 -19.35 6.67 -7.73
C LEU A 379 -18.47 7.76 -7.12
N ASP A 380 -18.77 8.20 -5.89
CA ASP A 380 -17.99 9.19 -5.14
C ASP A 380 -16.69 8.63 -4.54
N LYS A 381 -16.45 7.32 -4.69
CA LYS A 381 -15.23 6.63 -4.26
C LYS A 381 -14.34 6.21 -5.44
N ILE A 382 -14.72 6.59 -6.66
CA ILE A 382 -14.02 6.19 -7.88
C ILE A 382 -13.23 7.37 -8.44
N TYR A 383 -11.95 7.13 -8.68
CA TYR A 383 -11.02 8.02 -9.37
C TYR A 383 -10.77 7.48 -10.77
N ILE A 384 -11.07 8.31 -11.77
CA ILE A 384 -10.98 7.96 -13.18
C ILE A 384 -9.70 8.56 -13.76
N GLY A 385 -8.92 7.73 -14.46
CA GLY A 385 -7.78 8.21 -15.24
C GLY A 385 -8.23 9.00 -16.45
N VAL A 386 -7.87 10.28 -16.54
CA VAL A 386 -8.32 11.22 -17.58
C VAL A 386 -7.42 11.19 -18.83
N PRO A 387 -7.87 10.64 -19.97
CA PRO A 387 -7.08 10.64 -21.20
C PRO A 387 -6.59 12.05 -21.54
N ASN A 388 -5.31 12.17 -21.86
CA ASN A 388 -4.73 13.45 -22.25
C ASN A 388 -3.57 13.25 -23.24
N ASN A 389 -3.29 14.30 -24.00
CA ASN A 389 -2.24 14.29 -25.03
C ASN A 389 -0.85 14.65 -24.48
N ARG A 390 -0.69 14.73 -23.15
CA ARG A 390 0.58 15.12 -22.50
C ARG A 390 1.41 13.92 -22.06
N GLY A 391 0.83 12.71 -22.11
CA GLY A 391 1.46 11.49 -21.61
C GLY A 391 1.53 11.43 -20.09
N VAL A 392 0.70 12.20 -19.40
CA VAL A 392 0.67 12.35 -17.95
C VAL A 392 -0.48 11.52 -17.38
N ALA A 393 -0.25 10.80 -16.28
CA ALA A 393 -1.30 10.13 -15.54
C ALA A 393 -1.96 11.12 -14.58
N GLU A 394 -3.24 11.35 -14.77
CA GLU A 394 -4.07 12.19 -13.90
C GLU A 394 -5.34 11.44 -13.53
N PHE A 395 -5.66 11.41 -12.23
CA PHE A 395 -6.85 10.74 -11.72
C PHE A 395 -7.78 11.74 -11.03
N ARG A 396 -9.03 11.82 -11.51
CA ARG A 396 -10.03 12.75 -10.99
C ARG A 396 -11.27 12.02 -10.53
N ARG A 397 -11.95 12.58 -9.54
CA ARG A 397 -13.23 12.06 -9.05
C ARG A 397 -14.40 12.55 -9.90
N ILE A 398 -15.49 11.81 -9.90
CA ILE A 398 -16.76 12.25 -10.47
C ILE A 398 -17.37 13.36 -9.60
N GLN A 399 -17.86 14.44 -10.23
CA GLN A 399 -18.57 15.50 -9.52
C GLN A 399 -19.87 14.97 -8.90
N LYS A 400 -20.11 15.26 -7.62
CA LYS A 400 -21.31 14.79 -6.88
C LYS A 400 -22.63 15.17 -7.55
N ASN A 401 -22.72 16.35 -8.16
CA ASN A 401 -23.90 16.84 -8.87
C ASN A 401 -24.12 16.19 -10.25
N LYS A 402 -23.10 15.55 -10.84
CA LYS A 402 -23.16 14.91 -12.17
C LYS A 402 -23.43 13.41 -12.12
N MET A 403 -23.35 12.76 -10.95
CA MET A 403 -23.57 11.31 -10.80
C MET A 403 -24.92 10.84 -11.34
N LYS A 404 -26.00 11.61 -11.13
CA LYS A 404 -27.34 11.27 -11.67
C LYS A 404 -27.38 11.31 -13.19
N VAL A 405 -26.63 12.22 -13.80
CA VAL A 405 -26.53 12.36 -15.26
C VAL A 405 -25.83 11.14 -15.85
N ILE A 406 -24.72 10.70 -15.23
CA ILE A 406 -23.99 9.49 -15.64
C ILE A 406 -24.90 8.26 -15.61
N ILE A 407 -25.66 8.09 -14.52
CA ILE A 407 -26.59 6.96 -14.38
C ILE A 407 -27.71 7.03 -15.45
N SER A 408 -28.23 8.23 -15.74
CA SER A 408 -29.23 8.41 -16.79
C SER A 408 -28.68 8.06 -18.16
N ASN A 409 -27.53 8.63 -18.54
CA ASN A 409 -26.92 8.40 -19.85
C ASN A 409 -26.56 6.94 -20.08
N ALA A 410 -25.99 6.28 -19.06
CA ALA A 410 -25.68 4.85 -19.12
C ALA A 410 -26.96 4.02 -19.37
N ARG A 411 -28.05 4.35 -18.66
CA ARG A 411 -29.35 3.69 -18.84
C ARG A 411 -29.94 3.93 -20.24
N ASP A 412 -29.83 5.16 -20.76
CA ASP A 412 -30.33 5.53 -22.09
C ASP A 412 -29.58 4.79 -23.21
N MET A 413 -28.30 4.49 -22.99
CA MET A 413 -27.47 3.66 -23.90
C MET A 413 -27.61 2.16 -23.67
N GLY A 414 -28.37 1.73 -22.65
CA GLY A 414 -28.52 0.31 -22.29
C GLY A 414 -27.25 -0.31 -21.70
N LEU A 415 -26.34 0.51 -21.17
CA LEU A 415 -25.06 0.13 -20.59
C LEU A 415 -25.11 0.17 -19.06
N SER A 416 -24.24 -0.62 -18.43
CA SER A 416 -23.89 -0.37 -17.03
C SER A 416 -23.11 0.95 -16.90
N VAL A 417 -23.11 1.53 -15.70
CA VAL A 417 -22.34 2.76 -15.44
C VAL A 417 -20.84 2.55 -15.71
N GLY A 418 -20.32 1.36 -15.39
CA GLY A 418 -18.94 1.01 -15.69
C GLY A 418 -18.65 0.98 -17.18
N GLU A 419 -19.48 0.28 -17.96
CA GLU A 419 -19.34 0.22 -19.42
C GLU A 419 -19.41 1.62 -20.05
N TYR A 420 -20.37 2.45 -19.63
CA TYR A 420 -20.49 3.82 -20.11
C TYR A 420 -19.22 4.65 -19.84
N LEU A 421 -18.66 4.57 -18.63
CA LEU A 421 -17.41 5.26 -18.31
C LEU A 421 -16.24 4.75 -19.15
N PHE A 422 -16.18 3.44 -19.42
CA PHE A 422 -15.12 2.85 -20.25
C PHE A 422 -15.28 3.13 -21.74
N GLU A 423 -16.51 3.28 -22.24
CA GLU A 423 -16.76 3.80 -23.58
C GLU A 423 -16.26 5.24 -23.70
N LEU A 424 -16.55 6.10 -22.72
CA LEU A 424 -16.01 7.46 -22.70
C LEU A 424 -14.47 7.49 -22.64
N LEU A 425 -13.86 6.57 -21.90
CA LEU A 425 -12.40 6.43 -21.81
C LEU A 425 -11.73 5.91 -23.09
N SER A 426 -12.47 5.15 -23.89
CA SER A 426 -11.97 4.50 -25.12
C SER A 426 -12.46 5.19 -26.39
N GLY A 427 -13.27 6.23 -26.25
CA GLY A 427 -13.90 6.97 -27.33
C GLY A 427 -12.99 7.99 -28.01
N ASP A 428 -13.60 8.86 -28.80
CA ASP A 428 -12.97 9.94 -29.54
C ASP A 428 -12.83 11.23 -28.70
N SER A 429 -12.41 12.33 -29.35
CA SER A 429 -12.25 13.63 -28.69
C SER A 429 -13.50 14.10 -27.97
N ASP A 430 -14.67 13.88 -28.57
CA ASP A 430 -15.96 14.34 -28.03
C ASP A 430 -16.33 13.54 -26.77
N SER A 431 -15.97 12.25 -26.76
CA SER A 431 -16.10 11.38 -25.59
C SER A 431 -15.22 11.86 -24.43
N TYR A 432 -14.00 12.31 -24.73
CA TYR A 432 -13.08 12.86 -23.73
C TYR A 432 -13.56 14.20 -23.17
N GLU A 433 -14.04 15.12 -24.00
CA GLU A 433 -14.63 16.38 -23.54
C GLU A 433 -15.85 16.13 -22.64
N THR A 434 -16.68 15.16 -23.03
CA THR A 434 -17.83 14.73 -22.23
C THR A 434 -17.38 14.21 -20.87
N LEU A 435 -16.38 13.31 -20.84
CA LEU A 435 -15.83 12.78 -19.60
C LEU A 435 -15.25 13.90 -18.72
N GLU A 436 -14.47 14.81 -19.29
CA GLU A 436 -13.86 15.91 -18.57
C GLU A 436 -14.90 16.81 -17.90
N SER A 437 -16.04 17.06 -18.57
CA SER A 437 -17.15 17.85 -18.01
C SER A 437 -17.84 17.21 -16.79
N LEU A 438 -17.65 15.90 -16.58
CA LEU A 438 -18.25 15.11 -15.50
C LEU A 438 -17.33 14.99 -14.27
N LEU A 439 -16.05 15.33 -14.42
CA LEU A 439 -15.01 15.15 -13.40
C LEU A 439 -14.73 16.45 -12.64
N GLU A 440 -14.30 16.33 -11.38
CA GLU A 440 -13.89 17.46 -10.56
C GLU A 440 -12.71 18.20 -11.19
N VAL A 441 -12.71 19.53 -11.15
CA VAL A 441 -11.59 20.34 -11.65
C VAL A 441 -10.48 20.29 -10.61
N LEU A 442 -9.23 20.08 -11.03
CA LEU A 442 -8.10 20.19 -10.11
C LEU A 442 -7.98 21.63 -9.62
N ASP A 443 -7.92 21.81 -8.30
CA ASP A 443 -7.43 23.04 -7.70
C ASP A 443 -5.95 23.18 -8.08
N SER A 444 -5.65 24.16 -8.93
CA SER A 444 -4.32 24.47 -9.46
C SER A 444 -3.35 24.98 -8.41
#